data_AF-A0A1C6E7I3-F1
#
_entry.id   AF-A0A1C6E7I3-F1
#
_cell.length_a   1.000
_cell.length_b   1.000
_cell.length_c   1.000
_cell.angle_alpha   90.00
_cell.angle_beta   90.00
_cell.angle_gamma   90.00
#
_symmetry.space_group_name_H-M   'P 1'
#
loop_
_entity.id
_entity.type
_entity.pdbx_description
1 polymer ?
#
loop_
_entity_poly.entity_id
_entity_poly.type
_entity_poly.pdbx_seq_one_letter_code
_entity_poly.pdbx_strand_id
1 'polypeptide(L)' 'MDEKQYELVEIQVDAELLEQLEAVIAPMGLTPEMLAVKFFEFCVDPATQELAISLLLKWKAEQEAEGENPGGGL' A
#
# COMPACT_ATOMS: atom_id res chain seq x y z
N MET A 1 11.22 -22.56 -22.67
CA MET A 1 11.08 -21.28 -21.96
C MET A 1 10.07 -21.53 -20.87
N ASP A 2 10.45 -21.43 -19.59
CA ASP A 2 9.46 -21.48 -18.52
C ASP A 2 8.58 -20.24 -18.65
N GLU A 3 7.32 -20.43 -19.03
CA GLU A 3 6.34 -19.36 -19.02
C GLU A 3 6.13 -18.91 -17.58
N LYS A 4 6.35 -17.62 -17.30
CA LYS A 4 6.06 -17.05 -15.99
C LYS A 4 4.55 -17.18 -15.75
N GLN A 5 4.17 -17.93 -14.72
CA GLN A 5 2.80 -18.00 -14.27
C GLN A 5 2.49 -16.74 -13.45
N TYR A 6 1.59 -15.90 -13.96
CA TYR A 6 1.09 -14.75 -13.22
C TYR A 6 -0.22 -15.11 -12.53
N GLU A 7 -0.40 -14.60 -11.32
CA GLU A 7 -1.65 -14.68 -10.58
C GLU A 7 -2.31 -13.31 -10.57
N LEU A 8 -3.62 -13.27 -10.82
CA LEU A 8 -4.39 -12.04 -10.77
C LEU A 8 -4.84 -11.80 -9.33
N VAL A 9 -4.52 -10.63 -8.80
CA VAL A 9 -4.93 -10.19 -7.47
C VAL A 9 -5.86 -8.99 -7.64
N GLU A 10 -7.07 -9.09 -7.11
CA GLU A 10 -8.02 -7.99 -7.07
C GLU A 10 -7.92 -7.26 -5.72
N ILE A 11 -7.72 -5.95 -5.77
CA ILE A 11 -7.66 -5.09 -4.59
C ILE A 11 -8.82 -4.10 -4.69
N GLN A 12 -9.74 -4.17 -3.72
CA GLN A 12 -10.81 -3.20 -3.61
C GLN A 12 -10.31 -1.98 -2.86
N VAL A 13 -10.52 -0.81 -3.45
CA VAL A 13 -10.12 0.48 -2.88
C VAL A 13 -11.35 1.36 -2.82
N ASP A 14 -11.49 2.08 -1.71
CA ASP A 14 -12.51 3.11 -1.59
C ASP A 14 -12.33 4.19 -2.68
N ALA A 15 -13.44 4.70 -3.22
CA ALA A 15 -13.40 5.61 -4.36
C ALA A 15 -12.76 6.96 -4.01
N GLU A 16 -12.99 7.48 -2.80
CA GLU A 16 -12.39 8.74 -2.35
C GLU A 16 -10.88 8.56 -2.14
N LEU A 17 -10.48 7.44 -1.54
CA LEU A 17 -9.07 7.09 -1.38
C LEU A 17 -8.35 6.94 -2.73
N LEU A 18 -9.00 6.32 -3.72
CA LEU A 18 -8.44 6.16 -5.05
C LEU A 18 -8.24 7.51 -5.74
N GLU A 19 -9.21 8.42 -5.69
CA GLU A 19 -9.09 9.76 -6.26
C GLU A 19 -7.95 10.56 -5.61
N GLN A 20 -7.84 10.50 -4.28
CA GLN A 20 -6.74 11.14 -3.55
C GLN A 20 -5.39 10.56 -3.95
N LEU A 21 -5.29 9.24 -4.07
CA LEU A 21 -4.07 8.58 -4.50
C LEU A 21 -3.67 9.03 -5.91
N GLU A 22 -4.60 9.01 -6.86
CA GLU A 22 -4.36 9.43 -8.25
C GLU A 22 -3.81 10.85 -8.34
N ALA A 23 -4.35 11.79 -7.55
CA ALA A 23 -3.86 13.17 -7.52
C ALA A 23 -2.39 13.26 -7.07
N VAL A 24 -1.97 12.39 -6.14
CA VAL A 24 -0.59 12.35 -5.63
C VAL A 24 0.38 11.74 -6.63
N ILE A 25 -0.04 10.70 -7.36
CA ILE A 25 0.86 9.90 -8.21
C ILE A 25 0.86 10.33 -9.68
N ALA A 26 -0.16 11.06 -10.14
CA ALA A 26 -0.24 11.56 -11.50
C ALA A 26 0.97 12.41 -11.93
N PRO A 27 1.52 13.32 -11.09
CA PRO A 27 2.74 14.07 -11.42
C PRO A 27 3.98 13.20 -11.63
N MET A 28 3.98 11.99 -11.08
CA MET A 28 5.05 11.01 -11.21
C MET A 28 4.87 10.11 -12.44
N GLY A 29 3.77 10.27 -13.18
CA GLY A 29 3.44 9.44 -14.35
C GLY A 29 3.09 8.00 -13.99
N LEU A 30 2.60 7.76 -12.78
CA LEU A 30 2.27 6.42 -12.28
C LEU A 30 0.75 6.20 -12.27
N THR A 31 0.32 4.98 -12.56
CA THR A 31 -1.03 4.50 -12.25
C THR A 31 -1.05 3.81 -10.88
N PRO A 32 -2.23 3.65 -10.26
CA PRO A 32 -2.37 2.90 -9.01
C PRO A 32 -1.79 1.48 -9.09
N GLU A 33 -1.99 0.77 -10.20
CA GLU A 33 -1.47 -0.59 -10.40
C GLU A 33 0.06 -0.59 -10.51
N MET A 34 0.65 0.38 -11.22
CA MET A 34 2.11 0.53 -11.29
C MET A 34 2.70 0.79 -9.91
N LEU A 35 2.01 1.59 -9.09
CA LEU A 35 2.41 1.84 -7.72
C LEU A 35 2.34 0.56 -6.87
N ALA A 36 1.25 -0.20 -6.97
CA ALA A 36 1.08 -1.45 -6.23
C ALA A 36 2.19 -2.46 -6.57
N VAL A 37 2.52 -2.63 -7.85
CA VAL A 37 3.63 -3.50 -8.29
C VAL A 37 4.95 -3.03 -7.68
N LYS A 38 5.27 -1.73 -7.78
CA LYS A 38 6.50 -1.16 -7.20
C LYS A 38 6.56 -1.34 -5.69
N PHE A 39 5.43 -1.22 -5.02
CA PHE A 39 5.34 -1.44 -3.58
C PHE A 39 5.64 -2.91 -3.23
N PHE A 40 5.11 -3.88 -3.98
CA PHE A 40 5.43 -5.29 -3.76
C PHE A 40 6.90 -5.58 -4.07
N GLU A 41 7.45 -5.03 -5.15
CA GLU A 41 8.89 -5.13 -5.47
C GLU A 41 9.74 -4.60 -4.31
N PHE A 42 9.40 -3.42 -3.76
CA PHE A 42 10.05 -2.85 -2.59
C PHE A 42 9.94 -3.74 -1.33
N CYS A 43 8.81 -4.40 -1.13
CA CYS A 43 8.60 -5.30 0.00
C CYS A 43 9.43 -6.59 -0.08
N VAL A 44 9.70 -7.09 -1.29
CA VAL A 44 10.38 -8.39 -1.50
C VAL A 44 11.86 -8.25 -1.88
N ASP A 45 12.34 -7.05 -2.20
CA ASP A 45 13.76 -6.80 -2.46
C ASP A 45 14.56 -6.93 -1.15
N PRO A 46 15.54 -7.85 -1.07
CA PRO A 46 16.38 -8.03 0.12
C PRO A 46 17.11 -6.75 0.59
N ALA A 47 17.39 -5.82 -0.32
CA ALA A 47 18.07 -4.56 0.01
C ALA A 47 17.15 -3.58 0.77
N THR A 48 15.83 -3.69 0.60
CA THR A 48 14.84 -2.77 1.18
C THR A 48 13.90 -3.43 2.18
N GLN A 49 13.94 -4.76 2.30
CA GLN A 49 13.02 -5.54 3.12
C GLN A 49 12.93 -5.07 4.58
N GLU A 50 14.05 -4.80 5.25
CA GLU A 50 14.05 -4.33 6.65
C GLU A 50 13.35 -2.98 6.82
N LEU A 51 13.55 -2.07 5.85
CA LEU A 51 12.86 -0.78 5.84
C LEU A 51 11.36 -0.98 5.58
N ALA A 52 11.00 -1.84 4.63
CA ALA A 52 9.61 -2.16 4.33
C ALA A 52 8.88 -2.72 5.56
N ILE A 53 9.50 -3.69 6.26
CA ILE A 53 8.97 -4.25 7.52
C ILE A 53 8.79 -3.14 8.56
N SER A 54 9.80 -2.29 8.75
CA SER A 54 9.74 -1.20 9.72
C SER A 54 8.61 -0.22 9.45
N LEU A 55 8.39 0.15 8.18
CA LEU A 55 7.31 1.05 7.77
C LEU A 55 5.93 0.40 7.96
N LEU A 56 5.78 -0.88 7.61
CA LEU A 56 4.54 -1.62 7.80
C LEU A 56 4.18 -1.80 9.27
N LEU A 57 5.17 -2.08 10.14
CA LEU A 57 4.96 -2.16 11.59
C LEU A 57 4.56 -0.81 12.18
N LYS A 58 5.19 0.28 11.72
CA LYS A 58 4.81 1.63 12.12
C LYS A 58 3.37 1.94 11.72
N TRP A 59 3.02 1.71 10.45
CA TRP A 59 1.66 1.93 9.96
C TRP A 59 0.63 1.10 10.73
N LYS A 60 0.92 -0.17 11.00
CA LYS A 60 0.06 -1.02 11.84
C LYS A 60 -0.19 -0.42 13.23
N ALA A 61 0.85 0.08 13.88
CA ALA A 61 0.71 0.72 15.20
C ALA A 61 -0.12 2.02 15.14
N GLU A 62 0.00 2.80 14.05
CA GLU A 62 -0.82 3.99 13.81
C GLU A 62 -2.30 3.62 13.65
N GLN A 63 -2.62 2.58 12.86
CA GLN A 63 -4.00 2.10 12.72
C GLN A 63 -4.58 1.55 14.03
N GLU A 64 -3.78 0.86 14.84
CA GLU A 64 -4.21 0.34 16.15
C GLU A 64 -4.52 1.49 17.13
N ALA A 65 -3.68 2.53 17.15
CA ALA A 65 -3.90 3.72 17.98
C ALA A 65 -5.14 4.53 17.54
N GLU A 66 -5.43 4.57 16.23
CA GLU A 66 -6.66 5.18 15.70
C GLU A 66 -7.91 4.35 16.02
N GLY A 67 -7.79 3.01 16.02
CA GLY A 67 -8.86 2.07 16.38
C GLY A 67 -9.19 2.03 17.88
N GLU A 68 -8.27 2.44 18.76
CA GLU A 68 -8.47 2.52 20.22
C GLU A 68 -9.25 3.77 20.69
N ASN A 69 -9.87 4.53 19.77
CA ASN A 69 -10.74 5.65 20.13
C ASN A 69 -12.24 5.33 19.88
N PRO A 70 -12.90 4.45 20.69
CA PRO A 70 -14.32 4.14 20.52
C PRO A 70 -15.26 5.14 21.20
N GLY A 71 -14.80 6.33 21.62
CA GLY A 71 -15.72 7.36 22.11
C GLY A 71 -15.09 8.52 22.88
N GLY A 72 -15.06 9.69 22.26
CA GLY A 72 -15.69 10.87 22.88
C GLY A 72 -17.03 11.04 22.19
N GLY A 73 -18.19 10.73 22.75
CA GLY A 73 -18.61 11.06 24.11
C GLY A 73 -19.38 12.38 24.06
N LEU A 74 -20.64 12.29 23.57
CA LEU A 74 -21.74 13.27 23.62
C LEU A 74 -21.51 14.66 22.98
#